data_AF-A0A7J9ZNG6-F1
#
_entry.id   AF-A0A7J9ZNG6-F1
#
_cell.length_a   1.000
_cell.length_b   1.000
_cell.length_c   1.000
_cell.angle_alpha   90.00
_cell.angle_beta   90.00
_cell.angle_gamma   90.00
#
_symmetry.space_group_name_H-M   'P 1'
#
loop_
_entity.id
_entity.type
_entity.pdbx_description
1 polymer ?
#
loop_
_entity_poly.entity_id
_entity_poly.type
_entity_poly.pdbx_seq_one_letter_code
_entity_poly.pdbx_strand_id
1 'polypeptide(L)'
;MSVKHLTRARRMTTRTVGGRTVVFELRWSNRCDTNWVRVRNWPSGRTKLQIDVSDINREVWANFAVPRPIGAGTHWGNMIYSPANNCAMGAVDYNSEHGYDVVLESSNCP
;
A
#
# COMPACT_ATOMS: atom_id res chain seq x y z
N MET A 1 -23.36 23.38 -7.78
CA MET A 1 -22.78 22.06 -8.11
C MET A 1 -21.87 21.67 -6.96
N SER A 2 -22.33 20.80 -6.05
CA SER A 2 -21.58 20.45 -4.83
C SER A 2 -20.51 19.43 -5.19
N VAL A 3 -19.23 19.84 -5.16
CA VAL A 3 -18.11 18.92 -5.30
C VAL A 3 -18.02 18.15 -3.98
N LYS A 4 -18.72 17.02 -3.89
CA LYS A 4 -18.38 15.98 -2.94
C LYS A 4 -16.92 15.62 -3.22
N HIS A 5 -16.01 16.12 -2.40
CA HIS A 5 -14.67 15.57 -2.27
C HIS A 5 -14.88 14.11 -1.87
N LEU A 6 -14.98 13.21 -2.85
CA LEU A 6 -14.82 11.80 -2.63
C LEU A 6 -13.46 11.68 -1.92
N THR A 7 -13.49 11.22 -0.67
CA THR A 7 -12.31 11.03 0.18
C THR A 7 -11.51 9.86 -0.39
N ARG A 8 -10.84 10.09 -1.53
CA ARG A 8 -10.27 9.06 -2.41
C ARG A 8 -9.04 8.43 -1.76
N ALA A 9 -9.02 7.09 -1.76
CA ALA A 9 -8.12 6.15 -1.09
C ALA A 9 -6.89 6.77 -0.40
N ARG A 10 -7.13 7.28 0.81
CA ARG A 10 -6.10 7.44 1.83
C ARG A 10 -6.47 6.53 2.98
N ARG A 11 -6.08 5.26 2.90
CA ARG A 11 -6.11 4.38 4.07
C ARG A 11 -4.75 4.37 4.73
N MET A 12 -4.78 4.21 6.04
CA MET A 12 -3.58 4.14 6.84
C MET A 12 -3.79 3.14 7.97
N THR A 13 -2.75 2.36 8.26
CA THR A 13 -2.64 1.63 9.51
C THR A 13 -1.21 1.71 10.03
N THR A 14 -1.01 1.36 11.29
CA THR A 14 0.30 1.29 11.92
C THR A 14 0.52 -0.07 12.53
N ARG A 15 1.75 -0.60 12.41
CA ARG A 15 2.17 -1.83 13.11
C ARG A 15 3.50 -1.60 13.81
N THR A 16 3.75 -2.36 14.87
CA THR A 16 5.07 -2.45 15.48
C THR A 16 5.89 -3.50 14.75
N VAL A 17 6.98 -3.08 14.13
CA VAL A 17 7.89 -3.93 13.36
C VAL A 17 9.30 -3.69 13.88
N GLY A 18 9.99 -4.74 14.35
CA GLY A 18 11.34 -4.61 14.91
C GLY A 18 11.45 -3.56 16.02
N GLY A 19 10.41 -3.42 16.86
CA GLY A 19 10.35 -2.42 17.94
C GLY A 19 10.04 -0.99 17.50
N ARG A 20 9.72 -0.75 16.22
CA ARG A 20 9.36 0.58 15.70
C ARG A 20 7.92 0.64 15.19
N THR A 21 7.25 1.76 15.41
CA THR A 21 5.97 2.05 14.77
C THR A 21 6.18 2.37 13.30
N VAL A 22 5.73 1.46 12.43
CA VAL A 22 5.74 1.58 10.98
C VAL A 22 4.37 2.02 10.52
N VAL A 23 4.32 2.92 9.54
CA VAL A 23 3.08 3.41 8.95
C VAL A 23 2.92 2.84 7.55
N PHE A 24 1.77 2.26 7.27
CA PHE A 24 1.42 1.71 5.95
C PHE A 24 0.26 2.54 5.40
N GLU A 25 0.39 3.05 4.19
CA GLU A 25 -0.60 3.91 3.56
C GLU A 25 -0.94 3.41 2.16
N LEU A 26 -2.22 3.26 1.86
CA LEU A 26 -2.72 3.20 0.50
C LEU A 26 -2.97 4.64 0.06
N ARG A 27 -2.32 5.06 -1.02
CA ARG A 27 -2.30 6.42 -1.54
C ARG A 27 -2.90 6.45 -2.93
N TRP A 28 -3.55 7.56 -3.27
CA TRP A 28 -4.10 7.82 -4.59
C TRP A 28 -3.56 9.13 -5.19
N SER A 29 -3.38 9.17 -6.51
CA SER A 29 -3.00 10.36 -7.30
C SER A 29 -4.15 10.76 -8.20
N ASN A 30 -4.65 11.98 -8.05
CA ASN A 30 -5.64 12.56 -8.97
C ASN A 30 -5.07 12.90 -10.34
N ARG A 31 -3.76 13.11 -10.44
CA ARG A 31 -3.10 13.48 -11.69
C ARG A 31 -2.92 12.29 -12.63
N CYS A 32 -2.69 11.12 -12.05
CA CYS A 32 -2.39 9.90 -12.80
C CYS A 32 -3.51 8.86 -12.68
N ASP A 33 -4.51 9.11 -11.84
CA ASP A 33 -5.55 8.14 -11.46
C ASP A 33 -4.94 6.80 -11.04
N THR A 34 -3.88 6.88 -10.23
CA THR A 34 -3.14 5.70 -9.77
C THR A 34 -3.28 5.49 -8.27
N ASN A 35 -3.21 4.23 -7.85
CA ASN A 35 -3.07 3.83 -6.45
C ASN A 35 -1.70 3.17 -6.22
N TRP A 36 -1.13 3.36 -5.02
CA TRP A 36 0.11 2.72 -4.58
C TRP A 36 0.19 2.65 -3.06
N VAL A 37 1.04 1.75 -2.57
CA VAL A 37 1.33 1.65 -1.14
C VAL A 37 2.61 2.39 -0.79
N ARG A 38 2.58 3.11 0.32
CA ARG A 38 3.74 3.73 0.97
C ARG A 38 3.94 3.11 2.34
N VAL A 39 5.17 2.70 2.65
CA VAL A 39 5.58 2.24 3.98
C VAL A 39 6.58 3.26 4.54
N ARG A 40 6.31 3.81 5.73
CA ARG A 40 7.20 4.78 6.41
C ARG A 40 7.77 4.22 7.70
N ASN A 41 8.94 4.70 8.07
CA ASN A 41 9.67 4.34 9.29
C ASN A 41 10.06 2.85 9.35
N TRP A 42 10.30 2.23 8.20
CA TRP A 42 10.74 0.84 8.12
C TRP A 42 12.06 0.64 8.89
N PRO A 43 12.17 -0.35 9.79
CA PRO A 43 13.41 -0.63 10.51
C PRO A 43 14.45 -1.31 9.61
N SER A 44 15.74 -1.14 9.93
CA SER A 44 16.83 -1.92 9.33
C SER A 44 16.82 -3.37 9.82
N GLY A 45 17.59 -4.23 9.16
CA GLY A 45 17.81 -5.62 9.60
C GLY A 45 16.64 -6.58 9.36
N ARG A 46 15.67 -6.18 8.53
CA ARG A 46 14.57 -7.06 8.08
C ARG A 46 14.97 -7.79 6.81
N THR A 47 14.47 -9.00 6.66
CA THR A 47 14.81 -9.91 5.55
C THR A 47 13.77 -9.89 4.44
N LYS A 48 12.56 -9.36 4.69
CA LYS A 48 11.49 -9.27 3.69
C LYS A 48 10.73 -7.96 3.80
N LEU A 49 10.33 -7.45 2.64
CA LEU A 49 9.32 -6.42 2.47
C LEU A 49 8.79 -6.54 1.04
N GLN A 50 7.60 -7.09 0.90
CA GLN A 50 6.85 -7.17 -0.35
C GLN A 50 5.65 -6.23 -0.23
N ILE A 51 5.47 -5.39 -1.24
CA ILE A 51 4.48 -4.31 -1.27
C ILE A 51 3.69 -4.44 -2.56
N ASP A 52 2.46 -4.91 -2.42
CA ASP A 52 1.61 -5.22 -3.55
C ASP A 52 0.44 -4.23 -3.59
N VAL A 53 -0.04 -3.93 -4.79
CA VAL A 53 -1.21 -3.08 -5.01
C VAL A 53 -2.05 -3.68 -6.11
N SER A 54 -3.37 -3.59 -5.96
CA SER A 54 -4.31 -4.11 -6.95
C SER A 54 -5.53 -3.22 -7.13
N ASP A 55 -6.10 -3.30 -8.32
CA ASP A 55 -7.42 -2.81 -8.64
C ASP A 55 -8.32 -4.04 -8.76
N ILE A 56 -9.19 -4.23 -7.78
CA ILE A 56 -10.02 -5.43 -7.65
C ILE A 56 -11.10 -5.45 -8.73
N ASN A 57 -11.68 -4.30 -9.07
CA ASN A 57 -12.72 -4.24 -10.11
C ASN A 57 -12.17 -4.59 -11.50
N ARG A 58 -10.88 -4.31 -11.74
CA ARG A 58 -10.22 -4.59 -13.02
C ARG A 58 -9.40 -5.87 -13.03
N GLU A 59 -9.29 -6.57 -11.89
CA GLU A 59 -8.44 -7.75 -11.76
C GLU A 59 -6.97 -7.46 -12.20
N VAL A 60 -6.42 -6.33 -11.73
CA VAL A 60 -5.03 -5.95 -12.00
C VAL A 60 -4.25 -5.95 -10.70
N TRP A 61 -3.09 -6.61 -10.69
CA TRP A 61 -2.19 -6.69 -9.54
C TRP A 61 -0.78 -6.31 -9.96
N ALA A 62 -0.10 -5.54 -9.12
CA ALA A 62 1.31 -5.24 -9.25
C ALA A 62 2.03 -5.60 -7.96
N ASN A 63 3.01 -6.50 -8.08
CA ASN A 63 3.80 -6.96 -6.94
C ASN A 63 5.15 -6.26 -6.93
N PHE A 64 5.66 -5.90 -5.74
CA PHE A 64 6.99 -5.31 -5.61
C PHE A 64 7.72 -5.83 -4.37
N ALA A 65 8.75 -6.66 -4.59
CA ALA A 65 9.67 -7.05 -3.54
C ALA A 65 10.80 -6.02 -3.42
N VAL A 66 10.97 -5.44 -2.24
CA VAL A 66 12.06 -4.49 -1.98
C VAL A 66 13.40 -5.23 -2.07
N PRO A 67 14.37 -4.75 -2.87
CA PRO A 67 15.67 -5.38 -3.01
C PRO A 67 16.42 -5.53 -1.68
N ARG A 68 17.16 -6.63 -1.55
CA ARG A 68 18.01 -6.89 -0.38
C ARG A 68 19.41 -6.28 -0.59
N PRO A 69 20.06 -5.76 0.47
CA PRO A 69 19.54 -5.63 1.83
C PRO A 69 18.48 -4.52 1.93
N ILE A 70 17.45 -4.75 2.76
CA ILE A 70 16.35 -3.79 2.92
C ILE A 70 16.80 -2.66 3.83
N GLY A 71 17.00 -1.47 3.25
CA GLY A 71 17.35 -0.26 4.00
C GLY A 71 16.25 0.19 4.95
N ALA A 72 16.62 0.86 6.04
CA ALA A 72 15.66 1.58 6.86
C ALA A 72 15.07 2.79 6.11
N GLY A 73 13.86 3.21 6.47
CA GLY A 73 13.27 4.46 5.96
C GLY A 73 11.91 4.29 5.29
N THR A 74 11.72 4.97 4.16
CA THR A 74 10.46 4.94 3.40
C THR A 74 10.61 4.05 2.18
N HIS A 75 9.64 3.16 1.96
CA HIS A 75 9.53 2.30 0.80
C HIS A 75 8.22 2.57 0.07
N TRP A 76 8.23 2.33 -1.24
CA TRP A 76 7.09 2.55 -2.12
C TRP A 76 6.86 1.28 -2.93
N GLY A 77 5.61 0.87 -3.03
CA GLY A 77 5.20 -0.15 -3.99
C GLY A 77 5.06 0.43 -5.39
N ASN A 78 4.70 -0.44 -6.33
CA ASN A 78 4.35 -0.03 -7.68
C ASN A 78 3.11 0.87 -7.68
N MET A 79 2.99 1.70 -8.72
CA MET A 79 1.76 2.41 -9.02
C MET A 79 0.96 1.62 -10.04
N ILE A 80 -0.34 1.50 -9.82
CA ILE A 80 -1.27 0.96 -10.81
C ILE A 80 -2.31 2.00 -11.15
N TYR A 81 -2.69 2.06 -12.42
CA TYR A 81 -3.82 2.87 -12.83
C TYR A 81 -5.10 2.22 -12.30
N SER A 82 -5.77 2.96 -11.42
CA SER A 82 -6.97 2.55 -10.72
C SER A 82 -7.81 3.80 -10.47
N PRO A 83 -8.70 4.11 -11.41
CA PRO A 83 -9.59 5.26 -11.32
C PRO A 83 -10.36 5.27 -10.01
N ALA A 84 -10.67 6.46 -9.54
CA ALA A 84 -11.10 6.69 -8.17
C ALA A 84 -12.43 6.04 -7.73
N ASN A 85 -13.21 5.50 -8.66
CA ASN A 85 -14.42 4.73 -8.39
C ASN A 85 -14.13 3.24 -8.19
N ASN A 86 -12.91 2.78 -8.47
CA ASN A 86 -12.52 1.40 -8.30
C ASN A 86 -12.09 1.13 -6.85
N CYS A 87 -12.24 -0.12 -6.45
CA CYS A 87 -11.70 -0.72 -5.25
C CYS A 87 -10.22 -1.01 -5.49
N ALA A 88 -9.38 -0.15 -4.92
CA ALA A 88 -7.97 -0.40 -4.80
C ALA A 88 -7.65 -1.09 -3.48
N MET A 89 -6.81 -2.12 -3.52
CA MET A 89 -6.28 -2.82 -2.36
C MET A 89 -4.76 -2.71 -2.35
N GLY A 90 -4.19 -2.45 -1.19
CA GLY A 90 -2.75 -2.51 -0.94
C GLY A 90 -2.45 -3.60 0.07
N ALA A 91 -1.44 -4.42 -0.17
CA ALA A 91 -1.07 -5.51 0.72
C ALA A 91 0.44 -5.50 0.97
N VAL A 92 0.84 -5.77 2.21
CA VAL A 92 2.26 -5.77 2.60
C VAL A 92 2.57 -7.03 3.41
N ASP A 93 3.59 -7.76 2.97
CA ASP A 93 4.16 -8.92 3.66
C ASP A 93 5.61 -8.59 4.03
N TYR A 94 5.91 -8.68 5.32
CA TYR A 94 7.23 -8.43 5.84
C TYR A 94 7.72 -9.43 6.89
N ASN A 95 6.87 -10.38 7.30
CA ASN A 95 7.26 -11.45 8.19
C ASN A 95 7.47 -12.80 7.48
N SER A 96 7.14 -12.92 6.18
CA SER A 96 7.29 -14.17 5.40
C SER A 96 6.47 -15.35 5.94
N GLU A 97 5.56 -15.11 6.87
CA GLU A 97 4.57 -16.07 7.31
C GLU A 97 3.43 -16.09 6.30
N HIS A 98 2.64 -17.16 6.26
CA HIS A 98 1.66 -17.42 5.20
C HIS A 98 0.61 -16.29 5.04
N GLY A 99 0.91 -15.29 4.21
CA GLY A 99 -0.03 -14.23 3.82
C GLY A 99 0.51 -12.81 4.05
N TYR A 100 -0.37 -11.83 3.85
CA TYR A 100 -0.05 -10.43 4.05
C TYR A 100 -0.24 -10.03 5.53
N ASP A 101 0.77 -9.37 6.10
CA ASP A 101 0.72 -8.82 7.46
C ASP A 101 -0.21 -7.59 7.55
N VAL A 102 -0.35 -6.87 6.43
CA VAL A 102 -1.17 -5.66 6.31
C VAL A 102 -1.95 -5.70 5.02
N VAL A 103 -3.25 -5.46 5.11
CA VAL A 103 -4.14 -5.22 3.97
C VAL A 103 -4.84 -3.87 4.17
N LEU A 104 -4.91 -3.07 3.11
CA LEU A 104 -5.46 -1.72 3.08
C LEU A 104 -6.44 -1.61 1.91
N GLU A 105 -7.66 -1.17 2.17
CA GLU A 105 -8.70 -1.11 1.14
C GLU A 105 -9.25 0.30 0.98
N SER A 106 -9.27 0.79 -0.26
CA SER A 106 -9.92 2.05 -0.59
C SER A 106 -11.37 2.08 -0.08
N SER A 107 -11.92 3.27 0.17
CA SER A 107 -13.29 3.44 0.66
C SER A 107 -14.37 2.90 -0.27
N ASN A 108 -14.03 2.60 -1.53
CA ASN A 108 -14.98 2.08 -2.53
C ASN A 108 -14.96 0.56 -2.62
N CYS A 109 -14.16 -0.11 -1.80
CA CYS A 109 -14.22 -1.56 -1.67
C CYS A 109 -15.51 -1.98 -0.96
N PRO A 110 -16.14 -3.09 -1.40
CA PRO A 110 -17.38 -3.60 -0.84
C PRO A 110 -17.24 -4.09 0.62
#